data_AF-A0A4Q2SKZ8-F1
#
_entry.id   AF-A0A4Q2SKZ8-F1
#
_cell.length_a   1.000
_cell.length_b   1.000
_cell.length_c   1.000
_cell.angle_alpha   90.00
_cell.angle_beta   90.00
_cell.angle_gamma   90.00
#
_symmetry.space_group_name_H-M   'P 1'
#
loop_
_entity.id
_entity.type
_entity.pdbx_description
1 polymer ?
#
loop_
_entity_poly.entity_id
_entity_poly.type
_entity_poly.pdbx_seq_one_letter_code
_entity_poly.pdbx_strand_id
1 'polypeptide(L)'
;MLPRLRTRFEAEIAQFDVVIRRRCGRGRRRLTQQTRREVLPKLDTRCAWRDDLRMAKTTVTHITDDIDGSKDATEVAFSFAGVDYVIDLGKKNAAAMEKALRPYIDHATKVPARTSASSRRKSPRSDASRRDLTKVREWAREQGIEVSDRGRVSASVIEQYEAAN
;
A
#
# COMPACT_ATOMS: atom_id res chain seq x y z
N MET A 1 -23.61 -26.16 -38.63
CA MET A 1 -23.56 -27.11 -37.49
C MET A 1 -22.78 -26.44 -36.37
N LEU A 2 -23.48 -25.75 -35.46
CA LEU A 2 -22.88 -24.99 -34.35
C LEU A 2 -23.08 -25.76 -33.05
N PRO A 3 -22.04 -26.04 -32.25
CA PRO A 3 -22.24 -26.47 -30.88
C PRO A 3 -22.39 -25.25 -29.97
N ARG A 4 -23.59 -25.15 -29.38
CA ARG A 4 -23.81 -24.54 -28.07
C ARG A 4 -23.07 -25.37 -27.00
N LEU A 5 -22.74 -24.75 -25.86
CA LEU A 5 -22.90 -25.24 -24.46
C LEU A 5 -21.99 -24.37 -23.56
N ARG A 6 -22.56 -23.36 -22.89
CA ARG A 6 -23.01 -23.39 -21.48
C ARG A 6 -21.85 -23.45 -20.48
N THR A 7 -21.46 -22.26 -20.03
CA THR A 7 -20.78 -22.01 -18.75
C THR A 7 -21.74 -22.33 -17.60
N ARG A 8 -21.32 -23.23 -16.70
CA ARG A 8 -21.87 -23.40 -15.35
C ARG A 8 -20.68 -23.62 -14.43
N PHE A 9 -20.24 -22.56 -13.76
CA PHE A 9 -19.25 -22.62 -12.68
C PHE A 9 -19.79 -21.75 -11.55
N GLU A 10 -20.78 -22.28 -10.85
CA GLU A 10 -21.20 -21.83 -9.52
C GLU A 10 -20.90 -22.99 -8.58
N ALA A 11 -19.86 -22.83 -7.77
CA ALA A 11 -19.55 -23.72 -6.66
C ALA A 11 -19.20 -22.85 -5.46
N GLU A 12 -20.26 -22.61 -4.71
CA GLU A 12 -20.40 -21.88 -3.46
C GLU A 12 -19.62 -22.58 -2.35
N ILE A 13 -18.59 -21.92 -1.81
CA ILE A 13 -17.78 -22.39 -0.68
C ILE A 13 -18.38 -21.80 0.60
N ALA A 14 -19.04 -22.62 1.40
CA ALA A 14 -19.56 -22.23 2.72
C ALA A 14 -19.18 -23.28 3.76
N GLN A 15 -18.05 -23.10 4.48
CA GLN A 15 -17.74 -23.92 5.66
C GLN A 15 -16.66 -23.32 6.57
N PHE A 16 -17.04 -22.53 7.58
CA PHE A 16 -16.23 -22.10 8.75
C PHE A 16 -17.20 -21.49 9.79
N ASP A 17 -17.13 -21.62 11.12
CA ASP A 17 -16.48 -22.54 12.04
C ASP A 17 -17.02 -22.27 13.47
N VAL A 18 -17.02 -23.29 14.33
CA VAL A 18 -16.81 -23.27 15.81
C VAL A 18 -17.67 -22.36 16.73
N VAL A 19 -18.58 -22.99 17.49
CA VAL A 19 -19.19 -22.46 18.73
C VAL A 19 -18.53 -23.09 19.97
N ILE A 20 -18.07 -22.22 20.87
CA ILE A 20 -17.21 -22.48 22.03
C ILE A 20 -18.04 -22.73 23.32
N ARG A 21 -17.80 -23.89 23.93
CA ARG A 21 -17.65 -24.24 25.38
C ARG A 21 -18.48 -23.56 26.50
N ARG A 22 -18.99 -24.49 27.36
CA ARG A 22 -19.01 -24.53 28.85
C ARG A 22 -20.12 -23.74 29.59
N ARG A 23 -21.04 -24.38 30.33
CA ARG A 23 -20.95 -25.13 31.61
C ARG A 23 -21.21 -24.23 32.84
N CYS A 24 -22.46 -24.21 33.32
CA CYS A 24 -22.94 -23.96 34.69
C CYS A 24 -24.47 -23.87 34.58
N GLY A 25 -25.35 -24.41 35.42
CA GLY A 25 -25.27 -25.13 36.66
C GLY A 25 -26.73 -25.23 37.16
N ARG A 26 -27.12 -26.45 37.52
CA ARG A 26 -28.27 -26.90 38.34
C ARG A 26 -29.35 -25.89 38.78
N GLY A 27 -30.60 -26.37 38.73
CA GLY A 27 -31.49 -26.26 39.90
C GLY A 27 -32.96 -26.03 39.59
N ARG A 28 -33.76 -27.10 39.53
CA ARG A 28 -35.18 -27.03 39.86
C ARG A 28 -35.30 -26.87 41.38
N ARG A 29 -36.03 -25.87 41.87
CA ARG A 29 -37.10 -26.06 42.88
C ARG A 29 -37.81 -24.74 43.26
N ARG A 30 -39.14 -24.91 43.31
CA ARG A 30 -40.27 -24.14 43.86
C ARG A 30 -40.02 -22.87 44.68
N LEU A 31 -40.85 -21.89 44.32
CA LEU A 31 -41.55 -20.90 45.14
C LEU A 31 -41.67 -21.21 46.64
N THR A 32 -41.30 -20.23 47.46
CA THR A 32 -42.04 -19.85 48.68
C THR A 32 -41.92 -18.34 48.83
N GLN A 33 -43.06 -17.69 49.05
CA GLN A 33 -43.17 -16.24 49.13
C GLN A 33 -42.61 -15.70 50.46
N GLN A 34 -42.21 -14.43 50.39
CA GLN A 34 -42.54 -13.36 51.34
C GLN A 34 -41.57 -12.96 52.47
N THR A 35 -41.35 -11.64 52.46
CA THR A 35 -41.00 -10.73 53.57
C THR A 35 -39.53 -10.53 53.96
N ARG A 36 -38.90 -9.47 53.40
CA ARG A 36 -38.01 -8.58 54.17
C ARG A 36 -37.73 -7.28 53.41
N ARG A 37 -38.08 -6.15 54.04
CA ARG A 37 -37.59 -4.77 53.83
C ARG A 37 -36.76 -4.53 52.56
N GLU A 38 -37.37 -3.90 51.56
CA GLU A 38 -36.68 -3.39 50.37
C GLU A 38 -35.72 -2.26 50.77
N VAL A 39 -34.44 -2.60 50.89
CA VAL A 39 -33.36 -1.63 50.71
C VAL A 39 -33.31 -1.37 49.21
N LEU A 40 -33.73 -0.18 48.77
CA LEU A 40 -33.56 0.24 47.38
C LEU A 40 -32.08 0.09 47.00
N PRO A 41 -31.72 -0.77 46.03
CA PRO A 41 -30.37 -0.76 45.51
C PRO A 41 -30.17 0.59 44.83
N LYS A 42 -29.16 1.34 45.28
CA LYS A 42 -28.65 2.51 44.57
C LYS A 42 -28.50 2.10 43.11
N LEU A 43 -29.32 2.66 42.22
CA LEU A 43 -29.08 2.60 40.80
C LEU A 43 -27.75 3.34 40.59
N ASP A 44 -26.68 2.56 40.58
CA ASP A 44 -25.36 3.00 40.20
C ASP A 44 -25.52 3.56 38.79
N THR A 45 -25.52 4.89 38.68
CA THR A 45 -25.57 5.68 37.44
C THR A 45 -24.29 5.50 36.61
N ARG A 46 -23.72 4.31 36.61
CA ARG A 46 -22.79 3.84 35.61
C ARG A 46 -23.61 3.22 34.48
N CYS A 47 -24.36 4.07 33.78
CA CYS A 47 -24.65 3.84 32.37
C CYS A 47 -23.32 3.92 31.61
N ALA A 48 -22.47 2.93 31.79
CA ALA A 48 -21.40 2.62 30.86
C ALA A 48 -21.98 1.75 29.73
N TRP A 49 -23.05 2.22 29.10
CA TRP A 49 -23.47 1.76 27.78
C TRP A 49 -22.73 2.61 26.75
N ARG A 50 -21.40 2.47 26.71
CA ARG A 50 -20.69 2.67 25.44
C ARG A 50 -20.71 1.33 24.73
N ASP A 51 -21.91 0.96 24.27
CA ASP A 51 -22.00 0.10 23.11
C ASP A 51 -21.42 0.93 21.96
N ASP A 52 -20.10 0.83 21.80
CA ASP A 52 -19.39 1.14 20.56
C ASP A 52 -19.94 0.13 19.55
N LEU A 53 -21.13 0.44 19.01
CA LEU A 53 -21.76 -0.20 17.87
C LEU A 53 -20.82 0.04 16.68
N ARG A 54 -19.74 -0.72 16.62
CA ARG A 54 -18.84 -0.74 15.48
C ARG A 54 -19.61 -1.30 14.31
N MET A 55 -20.19 -0.41 13.53
CA MET A 55 -20.84 -0.74 12.28
C MET A 55 -19.82 -1.38 11.35
N ALA A 56 -20.17 -2.53 10.77
CA ALA A 56 -19.40 -3.10 9.67
C ALA A 56 -19.58 -2.23 8.42
N LYS A 57 -18.48 -1.71 7.88
CA LYS A 57 -18.46 -0.91 6.64
C LYS A 57 -17.87 -1.75 5.51
N THR A 58 -18.61 -1.90 4.42
CA THR A 58 -18.11 -2.45 3.16
C THR A 58 -17.92 -1.29 2.17
N THR A 59 -16.69 -1.08 1.72
CA THR A 59 -16.39 -0.13 0.63
C THR A 59 -16.28 -0.92 -0.66
N VAL A 60 -17.11 -0.62 -1.65
CA VAL A 60 -17.03 -1.20 -3.00
C VAL A 60 -16.51 -0.11 -3.95
N THR A 61 -15.30 -0.30 -4.45
CA THR A 61 -14.70 0.55 -5.48
C THR A 61 -15.02 0.00 -6.87
N HIS A 62 -15.54 0.85 -7.74
CA HIS A 62 -15.82 0.53 -9.15
C HIS A 62 -14.87 1.34 -10.03
N ILE A 63 -14.17 0.65 -10.93
CA ILE A 63 -13.40 1.28 -12.00
C ILE A 63 -14.29 1.31 -13.23
N THR A 64 -14.58 2.51 -13.72
CA THR A 64 -15.50 2.76 -14.83
C THR A 64 -14.78 3.44 -15.97
N ASP A 65 -15.24 3.16 -17.19
CA ASP A 65 -14.73 3.80 -18.40
C ASP A 65 -15.11 5.29 -18.45
N ASP A 66 -14.15 6.15 -18.77
CA ASP A 66 -14.34 7.61 -18.78
C ASP A 66 -15.26 8.11 -19.92
N ILE A 67 -15.42 7.33 -21.00
CA ILE A 67 -16.22 7.66 -22.18
C ILE A 67 -17.66 7.16 -22.03
N ASP A 68 -17.84 5.88 -21.69
CA ASP A 68 -19.15 5.23 -21.68
C ASP A 68 -19.68 4.81 -20.31
N GLY A 69 -18.87 4.95 -19.25
CA GLY A 69 -19.23 4.56 -17.88
C GLY A 69 -19.38 3.04 -17.68
N SER A 70 -18.93 2.23 -18.63
CA SER A 70 -18.95 0.77 -18.51
C SER A 70 -18.05 0.28 -17.37
N LYS A 71 -18.41 -0.87 -16.80
CA LYS A 71 -17.66 -1.48 -15.70
C LYS A 71 -16.42 -2.20 -16.23
N ASP A 72 -15.41 -2.33 -15.38
CA ASP A 72 -14.15 -3.05 -15.65
C ASP A 72 -13.26 -2.35 -16.68
N ALA A 73 -13.03 -1.04 -16.48
CA ALA A 73 -12.09 -0.29 -17.29
C ALA A 73 -10.63 -0.58 -16.92
N THR A 74 -9.76 -0.39 -17.90
CA THR A 74 -8.32 -0.54 -17.82
C THR A 74 -7.66 0.80 -18.10
N GLU A 75 -6.72 1.18 -17.25
CA GLU A 75 -5.94 2.40 -17.39
C GLU A 75 -5.02 2.31 -18.64
N VAL A 76 -5.14 3.26 -19.55
CA VAL A 76 -4.32 3.38 -20.76
C VAL A 76 -3.57 4.70 -20.74
N ALA A 77 -2.23 4.64 -20.72
CA ALA A 77 -1.37 5.80 -20.83
C ALA A 77 -0.98 6.07 -22.30
N PHE A 78 -1.10 7.32 -22.73
CA PHE A 78 -0.69 7.75 -24.07
C PHE A 78 -0.17 9.19 -24.07
N SER A 79 0.60 9.55 -25.08
CA SER A 79 1.14 10.91 -25.21
C SER A 79 0.65 11.54 -26.50
N PHE A 80 0.24 12.81 -26.44
CA PHE A 80 -0.16 13.60 -27.60
C PHE A 80 0.44 15.01 -27.49
N ALA A 81 1.10 15.48 -28.56
CA ALA A 81 1.76 16.78 -28.61
C ALA A 81 2.77 17.04 -27.46
N GLY A 82 3.42 15.99 -26.93
CA GLY A 82 4.38 16.09 -25.84
C GLY A 82 3.77 16.20 -24.43
N VAL A 83 2.45 16.03 -24.32
CA VAL A 83 1.75 15.93 -23.04
C VAL A 83 1.33 14.48 -22.82
N ASP A 84 1.55 13.97 -21.62
CA ASP A 84 1.17 12.62 -21.20
C ASP A 84 -0.24 12.63 -20.62
N TYR A 85 -1.06 11.69 -21.06
CA TYR A 85 -2.45 11.50 -20.66
C TYR A 85 -2.67 10.08 -20.17
N VAL A 86 -3.66 9.94 -19.28
CA VAL A 86 -4.16 8.67 -18.79
C VAL A 86 -5.67 8.68 -18.95
N ILE A 87 -6.23 7.58 -19.42
CA ILE A 87 -7.67 7.39 -19.59
C ILE A 87 -8.06 5.97 -19.20
N ASP A 88 -9.16 5.81 -18.48
CA ASP A 88 -9.71 4.51 -18.13
C ASP A 88 -10.68 4.05 -19.23
N LEU A 89 -10.35 2.93 -19.89
CA LEU A 89 -11.13 2.40 -21.01
C LEU A 89 -11.53 0.94 -20.80
N GLY A 90 -12.79 0.63 -21.07
CA GLY A 90 -13.29 -0.71 -21.26
C GLY A 90 -12.71 -1.36 -22.51
N LYS A 91 -12.72 -2.69 -22.56
CA LYS A 91 -12.06 -3.50 -23.62
C LYS A 91 -12.43 -3.08 -25.05
N LYS A 92 -13.67 -2.66 -25.27
CA LYS A 92 -14.16 -2.22 -26.59
C LYS A 92 -13.55 -0.88 -27.00
N ASN A 93 -13.53 0.08 -26.09
CA ASN A 93 -13.02 1.44 -26.36
C ASN A 93 -11.50 1.44 -26.46
N ALA A 94 -10.81 0.64 -25.63
CA ALA A 94 -9.38 0.40 -25.76
C ALA A 94 -9.01 -0.16 -27.15
N ALA A 95 -9.75 -1.17 -27.63
CA ALA A 95 -9.53 -1.72 -28.98
C ALA A 95 -9.85 -0.73 -30.10
N ALA A 96 -10.86 0.13 -29.91
CA ALA A 96 -11.19 1.19 -30.86
C ALA A 96 -10.08 2.25 -30.94
N MET A 97 -9.53 2.66 -29.80
CA MET A 97 -8.39 3.58 -29.70
C MET A 97 -7.14 2.99 -30.39
N GLU A 98 -6.79 1.74 -30.09
CA GLU A 98 -5.66 1.07 -30.75
C GLU A 98 -5.83 1.02 -32.27
N LYS A 99 -7.04 0.67 -32.73
CA LYS A 99 -7.36 0.64 -34.17
C LYS A 99 -7.23 2.02 -34.83
N ALA A 100 -7.63 3.08 -34.15
CA ALA A 100 -7.48 4.45 -34.65
C ALA A 100 -6.02 4.91 -34.72
N LEU A 101 -5.18 4.44 -33.78
CA LEU A 101 -3.75 4.77 -33.74
C LEU A 101 -2.90 3.94 -34.70
N ARG A 102 -3.32 2.70 -35.01
CA ARG A 102 -2.59 1.77 -35.87
C ARG A 102 -2.03 2.35 -37.18
N PRO A 103 -2.81 3.06 -38.03
CA PRO A 103 -2.26 3.63 -39.26
C PRO A 103 -1.12 4.63 -39.00
N TYR A 104 -1.14 5.35 -37.89
CA TYR A 104 -0.06 6.27 -37.53
C TYR A 104 1.15 5.52 -36.98
N ILE A 105 0.92 4.47 -36.17
CA ILE A 105 1.98 3.64 -35.60
C ILE A 105 2.73 2.87 -36.69
N ASP A 106 2.02 2.33 -37.69
CA ASP A 106 2.60 1.54 -38.78
C ASP A 106 3.58 2.35 -39.65
N HIS A 107 3.37 3.67 -39.75
CA HIS A 107 4.24 4.60 -40.47
C HIS A 107 5.19 5.39 -39.56
N ALA A 108 5.08 5.24 -38.24
CA ALA A 108 5.91 5.95 -37.28
C ALA A 108 7.22 5.20 -37.02
N THR A 109 8.28 5.97 -36.72
CA THR A 109 9.50 5.40 -36.15
C THR A 109 9.42 5.49 -34.63
N LYS A 110 9.68 4.39 -33.94
CA LYS A 110 9.76 4.36 -32.48
C LYS A 110 10.90 5.26 -32.02
N VAL A 111 10.57 6.37 -31.39
CA VAL A 111 11.56 7.22 -30.72
C VAL A 111 11.97 6.49 -29.43
N PRO A 112 13.28 6.29 -29.17
CA PRO A 112 13.70 5.74 -27.89
C PRO A 112 13.18 6.66 -26.79
N ALA A 113 12.52 6.08 -25.79
CA ALA A 113 12.04 6.83 -24.65
C ALA A 113 13.19 7.69 -24.13
N ARG A 114 12.98 9.01 -24.06
CA ARG A 114 13.92 9.87 -23.34
C ARG A 114 13.83 9.38 -21.91
N THR A 115 14.83 8.63 -21.44
CA THR A 115 14.95 8.30 -20.02
C THR A 115 14.75 9.60 -19.29
N SER A 116 13.61 9.75 -18.62
CA SER A 116 13.34 10.93 -17.85
C SER A 116 14.53 11.06 -16.91
N ALA A 117 15.17 12.22 -16.91
CA ALA A 117 16.31 12.53 -16.04
C ALA A 117 15.91 12.53 -14.54
N SER A 118 14.80 11.87 -14.20
CA SER A 118 14.29 11.59 -12.88
C SER A 118 14.64 10.17 -12.39
N SER A 119 15.52 9.43 -13.08
CA SER A 119 16.46 8.59 -12.32
C SER A 119 17.56 9.52 -11.81
N ARG A 120 17.22 10.19 -10.71
CA ARG A 120 18.08 10.89 -9.77
C ARG A 120 19.51 10.41 -9.98
N ARG A 121 20.36 11.27 -10.58
CA ARG A 121 21.81 11.06 -10.66
C ARG A 121 22.27 10.56 -9.29
N LYS A 122 22.36 9.25 -9.12
CA LYS A 122 23.22 8.68 -8.10
C LYS A 122 24.57 8.94 -8.71
N SER A 123 25.10 10.14 -8.47
CA SER A 123 26.51 10.42 -8.76
C SER A 123 27.23 9.18 -8.24
N PRO A 124 27.97 8.46 -9.11
CA PRO A 124 28.81 7.40 -8.60
C PRO A 124 29.75 8.13 -7.65
N ARG A 125 29.49 8.01 -6.33
CA ARG A 125 30.50 8.29 -5.34
C ARG A 125 31.59 7.31 -5.70
N SER A 126 32.58 7.81 -6.43
CA SER A 126 33.71 7.07 -6.92
C SER A 126 34.26 6.28 -5.74
N ASP A 127 34.63 5.03 -5.96
CA ASP A 127 35.30 4.24 -4.93
C ASP A 127 36.58 4.93 -4.44
N ALA A 128 37.13 5.88 -5.21
CA ALA A 128 38.18 6.80 -4.78
C ALA A 128 37.73 7.63 -3.56
N SER A 129 36.59 8.34 -3.63
CA SER A 129 36.08 9.13 -2.50
C SER A 129 35.81 8.32 -1.23
N ARG A 130 35.48 7.02 -1.35
CA ARG A 130 35.33 6.14 -0.18
C ARG A 130 36.68 5.70 0.37
N ARG A 131 37.65 5.41 -0.50
CA ARG A 131 39.01 5.03 -0.12
C ARG A 131 39.74 6.16 0.59
N ASP A 132 39.56 7.40 0.14
CA ASP A 132 40.16 8.58 0.78
C ASP A 132 39.59 8.79 2.19
N LEU A 133 38.28 8.60 2.39
CA LEU A 133 37.65 8.70 3.71
C LEU A 133 38.06 7.60 4.70
N THR A 134 38.58 6.46 4.25
CA THR A 134 39.13 5.43 5.15
C THR A 134 40.49 5.86 5.68
N LYS A 135 41.35 6.38 4.79
CA LYS A 135 42.68 6.90 5.18
C LYS A 135 42.58 8.09 6.13
N VAL A 136 41.67 9.02 5.86
CA VAL A 136 41.39 10.16 6.75
C VAL A 136 40.98 9.68 8.14
N ARG A 137 40.18 8.60 8.26
CA ARG A 137 39.80 8.03 9.56
C ARG A 137 40.95 7.35 10.29
N GLU A 138 41.83 6.68 9.57
CA GLU A 138 43.02 6.04 10.14
C GLU A 138 43.96 7.08 10.71
N TRP A 139 44.29 8.10 9.92
CA TRP A 139 45.07 9.25 10.37
C TRP A 139 44.43 9.96 11.56
N ALA A 140 43.12 10.21 11.52
CA ALA A 140 42.41 10.87 12.63
C ALA A 140 42.48 10.05 13.93
N ARG A 141 42.37 8.71 13.85
CA ARG A 141 42.54 7.82 15.01
C ARG A 141 43.96 7.86 15.57
N GLU A 142 44.98 7.96 14.72
CA GLU A 142 46.39 8.11 15.13
C GLU A 142 46.65 9.46 15.82
N GLN A 143 46.00 10.52 15.36
CA GLN A 143 46.06 11.86 15.97
C GLN A 143 45.16 12.01 17.21
N GLY A 144 44.40 10.97 17.59
CA GLY A 144 43.48 11.01 18.73
C GLY A 144 42.20 11.83 18.50
N ILE A 145 41.85 12.12 17.25
CA ILE A 145 40.64 12.84 16.87
C ILE A 145 39.46 11.86 16.78
N GLU A 146 38.36 12.18 17.47
CA GLU A 146 37.16 11.34 17.48
C GLU A 146 36.42 11.42 16.13
N VAL A 147 36.30 10.28 15.45
CA VAL A 147 35.58 10.15 14.17
C VAL A 147 34.68 8.92 14.17
N SER A 148 33.48 9.06 13.60
CA SER A 148 32.53 7.94 13.45
C SER A 148 33.07 6.80 12.59
N ASP A 149 32.84 5.56 13.03
CA ASP A 149 33.25 4.32 12.34
C ASP A 149 32.72 4.21 10.91
N ARG A 150 31.53 4.78 10.64
CA ARG A 150 30.88 4.75 9.33
C ARG A 150 30.21 6.07 9.00
N GLY A 151 30.15 6.43 7.72
CA GLY A 151 29.38 7.59 7.24
C GLY A 151 30.23 8.75 6.74
N ARG A 152 29.78 9.98 6.99
CA ARG A 152 30.50 11.21 6.57
C ARG A 152 31.52 11.57 7.64
N VAL A 153 32.72 11.99 7.22
CA VAL A 153 33.73 12.58 8.10
C VAL A 153 33.48 14.08 8.16
N SER A 154 33.72 14.71 9.32
CA SER A 154 33.59 16.16 9.47
C SER A 154 34.59 16.89 8.56
N ALA A 155 34.18 18.03 8.01
CA ALA A 155 35.02 18.80 7.09
C ALA A 155 36.36 19.22 7.73
N SER A 156 36.34 19.58 9.02
CA SER A 156 37.55 19.96 9.75
C SER A 156 38.62 18.85 9.80
N VAL A 157 38.23 17.58 9.87
CA VAL A 157 39.19 16.47 9.90
C VAL A 157 39.80 16.22 8.52
N ILE A 158 39.02 16.46 7.46
CA ILE A 158 39.51 16.39 6.07
C ILE A 158 40.52 17.52 5.82
N GLU A 159 40.20 18.74 6.26
CA GLU A 159 41.11 19.90 6.13
C GLU A 159 42.42 19.70 6.91
N GLN A 160 42.37 19.14 8.13
CA GLN A 160 43.59 18.85 8.89
C GLN A 160 44.44 17.74 8.24
N TYR A 161 43.80 16.73 7.63
CA TYR A 161 44.49 15.69 6.87
C TYR A 161 45.17 16.27 5.62
N GLU A 162 44.49 17.15 4.88
CA GLU A 162 45.05 17.86 3.72
C GLU A 162 46.16 18.86 4.11
N ALA A 163 46.09 19.47 5.29
CA ALA A 163 47.15 20.36 5.78
C ALA A 163 48.41 19.60 6.22
N ALA A 164 48.27 18.34 6.62
CA ALA A 164 49.37 17.50 7.07
C ALA A 164 50.10 16.76 5.93
N ASN A 165 49.60 16.82 4.69
CA ASN A 165 49.96 15.88 3.62
C ASN A 165 50.00 16.55 2.24
#